data_AF-A0A6N2BFS5-F1
#
_entry.id   AF-A0A6N2BFS5-F1
#
_cell.length_a   1.000
_cell.length_b   1.000
_cell.length_c   1.000
_cell.angle_alpha   90.00
_cell.angle_beta   90.00
_cell.angle_gamma   90.00
#
_symmetry.space_group_name_H-M   'P 1'
#
loop_
_entity.id
_entity.type
_entity.pdbx_description
1 polymer ?
#
loop_
_entity_poly.entity_id
_entity_poly.type
_entity_poly.pdbx_seq_one_letter_code
_entity_poly.pdbx_strand_id
1 'polypeptide(L)'
;IFDVEREFPIVALFDKINRRFALYFTRGVWNWCTLQIDLFLQLKKTYQSTSTGNKLMAHQITNFKFSVTGHGDVATVNLQRRTCTCRIFYLDKIPCPHAMTAIRSQHGADFGNKIY
;
A
#
# COMPACT_ATOMS: atom_id res chain seq x y z
N ILE A 1 -8.25 6.17 -57.90
CA ILE A 1 -9.25 5.87 -56.85
C ILE A 1 -8.54 4.93 -55.87
N PHE A 2 -7.83 5.48 -54.90
CA PHE A 2 -6.90 4.72 -54.06
C PHE A 2 -7.20 5.03 -52.60
N ASP A 3 -8.31 4.53 -52.02
CA ASP A 3 -8.53 4.89 -50.61
C ASP A 3 -9.43 4.00 -49.73
N VAL A 4 -9.76 2.75 -50.08
CA VAL A 4 -10.62 1.95 -49.18
C VAL A 4 -10.28 0.46 -49.11
N GLU A 5 -9.02 0.08 -49.21
CA GLU A 5 -8.64 -1.36 -49.11
C GLU A 5 -7.41 -1.64 -48.21
N ARG A 6 -6.92 -0.63 -47.48
CA ARG A 6 -5.82 -0.77 -46.51
C ARG A 6 -6.25 -0.49 -45.07
N GLU A 7 -7.42 -0.97 -44.66
CA GLU A 7 -7.72 -1.10 -43.23
C GLU A 7 -6.99 -2.33 -42.69
N PHE A 8 -5.73 -2.08 -42.31
CA PHE A 8 -4.70 -3.08 -42.08
C PHE A 8 -5.13 -4.18 -41.07
N PRO A 9 -5.16 -5.47 -41.47
CA PRO A 9 -5.41 -6.60 -40.57
C PRO A 9 -4.39 -6.68 -39.42
N ILE A 10 -3.24 -6.02 -39.58
CA ILE A 10 -2.20 -5.87 -38.58
C ILE A 10 -2.68 -5.05 -37.38
N VAL A 11 -3.40 -3.94 -37.60
CA VAL A 11 -3.90 -3.09 -36.51
C VAL A 11 -4.94 -3.85 -35.68
N ALA A 12 -5.88 -4.52 -36.35
CA ALA A 12 -6.87 -5.37 -35.69
C ALA A 12 -6.23 -6.54 -34.92
N LEU A 13 -5.14 -7.11 -35.45
CA LEU A 13 -4.37 -8.15 -34.76
C LEU A 13 -3.67 -7.59 -33.51
N PHE A 14 -3.00 -6.44 -33.63
CA PHE A 14 -2.35 -5.77 -32.50
C PHE A 14 -3.34 -5.39 -31.41
N ASP A 15 -4.51 -4.87 -31.76
CA ASP A 15 -5.57 -4.57 -30.79
C ASP A 15 -6.05 -5.82 -30.06
N LYS A 16 -6.19 -6.95 -30.76
CA LYS A 16 -6.58 -8.22 -30.15
C LYS A 16 -5.53 -8.75 -29.18
N ILE A 17 -4.25 -8.59 -29.53
CA ILE A 17 -3.10 -8.93 -28.68
C ILE A 17 -3.08 -8.00 -27.45
N ASN A 18 -3.13 -6.69 -27.65
CA ASN A 18 -3.14 -5.69 -26.58
C ASN A 18 -4.30 -5.90 -25.60
N ARG A 19 -5.49 -6.25 -26.10
CA ARG A 19 -6.66 -6.56 -25.26
C ARG A 19 -6.43 -7.81 -24.41
N ARG A 20 -5.78 -8.85 -24.94
CA ARG A 20 -5.43 -10.05 -24.16
C ARG A 20 -4.40 -9.72 -23.09
N PHE A 21 -3.35 -8.97 -23.43
CA PHE A 21 -2.36 -8.50 -22.46
C PHE A 21 -3.00 -7.65 -21.37
N ALA A 22 -3.87 -6.71 -21.72
CA ALA A 22 -4.61 -5.89 -20.76
C ALA A 22 -5.51 -6.72 -19.84
N LEU A 23 -6.17 -7.77 -20.34
CA LEU A 23 -6.98 -8.69 -19.51
C LEU A 23 -6.12 -9.50 -18.53
N TYR A 24 -4.96 -10.01 -18.97
CA TYR A 24 -4.03 -10.70 -18.09
C TYR A 24 -3.42 -9.75 -17.06
N PHE A 25 -3.05 -8.53 -17.46
CA PHE A 25 -2.52 -7.53 -16.55
C PHE A 25 -3.57 -7.06 -15.55
N THR A 26 -4.80 -6.76 -15.99
CA THR A 26 -5.88 -6.40 -15.07
C THR A 26 -6.18 -7.54 -14.12
N ARG A 27 -6.35 -8.79 -14.60
CA ARG A 27 -6.56 -9.95 -13.72
C ARG A 27 -5.40 -10.17 -12.75
N GLY A 28 -4.17 -9.96 -13.21
CA GLY A 28 -2.98 -9.94 -12.38
C GLY A 28 -3.08 -8.86 -11.31
N VAL A 29 -3.28 -7.60 -11.70
CA VAL A 29 -3.41 -6.44 -10.80
C VAL A 29 -4.53 -6.65 -9.78
N TRP A 30 -5.69 -7.20 -10.16
CA TRP A 30 -6.75 -7.56 -9.23
C TRP A 30 -6.29 -8.62 -8.24
N ASN A 31 -5.65 -9.70 -8.69
CA ASN A 31 -5.11 -10.74 -7.81
C ASN A 31 -3.98 -10.22 -6.90
N TRP A 32 -3.12 -9.32 -7.39
CA TRP A 32 -2.06 -8.69 -6.61
C TRP A 32 -2.65 -7.71 -5.60
N CYS A 33 -3.66 -6.93 -5.97
CA CYS A 33 -4.38 -6.04 -5.06
C CYS A 33 -5.13 -6.83 -3.99
N THR A 34 -5.80 -7.93 -4.35
CA THR A 34 -6.49 -8.78 -3.36
C THR A 34 -5.50 -9.50 -2.45
N LEU A 35 -4.38 -10.03 -2.98
CA LEU A 35 -3.32 -10.63 -2.18
C LEU A 35 -2.65 -9.60 -1.27
N GLN A 36 -2.41 -8.37 -1.75
CA GLN A 36 -1.91 -7.29 -0.91
C GLN A 36 -2.93 -6.95 0.17
N ILE A 37 -4.20 -6.74 -0.15
CA ILE A 37 -5.24 -6.45 0.85
C ILE A 37 -5.31 -7.57 1.89
N ASP A 38 -5.27 -8.85 1.47
CA ASP A 38 -5.30 -9.98 2.39
C ASP A 38 -4.02 -10.06 3.25
N LEU A 39 -2.84 -9.86 2.67
CA LEU A 39 -1.58 -9.75 3.42
C LEU A 39 -1.63 -8.60 4.43
N PHE A 40 -2.17 -7.45 4.05
CA PHE A 40 -2.41 -6.32 4.96
C PHE A 40 -3.39 -6.68 6.08
N LEU A 41 -4.46 -7.44 5.80
CA LEU A 41 -5.41 -7.93 6.81
C LEU A 41 -4.77 -8.98 7.75
N GLN A 42 -3.94 -9.88 7.23
CA GLN A 42 -3.22 -10.88 8.01
C GLN A 42 -2.15 -10.23 8.91
N LEU A 43 -1.39 -9.28 8.36
CA LEU A 43 -0.50 -8.42 9.13
C LEU A 43 -1.30 -7.64 10.19
N LYS A 44 -2.53 -7.21 9.87
CA LYS A 44 -3.47 -6.60 10.82
C LYS A 44 -3.86 -7.44 11.99
N LYS A 45 -4.21 -8.69 11.75
CA LYS A 45 -4.57 -9.62 12.82
C LYS A 45 -3.36 -9.96 13.70
N THR A 46 -2.19 -10.18 13.11
CA THR A 46 -0.96 -10.50 13.84
C THR A 46 -0.39 -9.31 14.62
N TYR A 47 -0.52 -8.08 14.12
CA TYR A 47 -0.17 -6.89 14.89
C TYR A 47 -1.19 -6.60 16.01
N GLN A 48 -2.48 -6.87 15.80
CA GLN A 48 -3.50 -6.61 16.82
C GLN A 48 -3.34 -7.55 18.01
N SER A 49 -3.07 -8.84 17.77
CA SER A 49 -2.86 -9.82 18.84
C SER A 49 -1.59 -9.55 19.66
N THR A 50 -0.54 -8.99 19.05
CA THR A 50 0.67 -8.56 19.77
C THR A 50 0.54 -7.17 20.42
N SER A 51 -0.40 -6.32 19.96
CA SER A 51 -0.63 -4.97 20.51
C SER A 51 -1.49 -4.92 21.77
N THR A 52 -2.15 -6.01 22.16
CA THR A 52 -3.00 -6.06 23.36
C THR A 52 -2.23 -5.69 24.64
N GLY A 53 -0.89 -5.79 24.64
CA GLY A 53 -0.02 -5.30 25.73
C GLY A 53 0.82 -4.05 25.42
N ASN A 54 0.94 -3.63 24.16
CA ASN A 54 2.02 -2.72 23.71
C ASN A 54 1.45 -1.47 23.01
N LYS A 55 1.12 -0.43 23.78
CA LYS A 55 0.65 0.84 23.22
C LYS A 55 1.83 1.63 22.66
N LEU A 56 2.05 1.54 21.35
CA LEU A 56 2.92 2.49 20.63
C LEU A 56 2.33 3.89 20.75
N MET A 57 3.14 4.87 21.15
CA MET A 57 2.75 6.27 21.27
C MET A 57 3.40 7.05 20.13
N ALA A 58 2.62 7.77 19.32
CA ALA A 58 3.14 8.63 18.28
C ALA A 58 3.15 10.09 18.75
N HIS A 59 4.27 10.77 18.49
CA HIS A 59 4.45 12.19 18.70
C HIS A 59 4.86 12.83 17.38
N GLN A 60 4.16 13.88 16.97
CA GLN A 60 4.47 14.59 15.73
C GLN A 60 5.68 15.50 15.92
N ILE A 61 6.72 15.30 15.10
CA ILE A 61 7.92 16.17 15.08
C ILE A 61 7.73 17.29 14.05
N THR A 62 7.25 16.94 12.86
CA THR A 62 6.91 17.89 11.79
C THR A 62 5.66 17.42 11.02
N ASN A 63 5.15 18.20 10.06
CA ASN A 63 3.94 17.90 9.29
C ASN A 63 3.80 16.44 8.80
N PHE A 64 4.92 15.80 8.42
CA PHE A 64 4.93 14.40 7.96
C PHE A 64 5.94 13.51 8.67
N LYS A 65 6.63 14.00 9.71
CA LYS A 65 7.58 13.20 10.51
C LYS A 65 7.04 12.98 11.91
N PHE A 66 7.11 11.73 12.35
CA PHE A 66 6.62 11.28 13.65
C PHE A 66 7.70 10.51 14.38
N SER A 67 7.79 10.73 15.68
CA SER A 67 8.50 9.88 16.63
C SER A 67 7.49 8.88 17.18
N VAL A 68 7.77 7.58 17.08
CA VAL A 68 6.91 6.54 17.63
C VAL A 68 7.69 5.78 18.68
N THR A 69 7.23 5.84 19.93
CA THR A 69 7.89 5.23 21.08
C THR A 69 7.15 3.96 21.49
N GLY A 70 7.91 2.90 21.78
CA GLY A 70 7.39 1.66 22.35
C GLY A 70 8.52 0.74 22.81
N HIS A 71 8.33 0.02 23.93
CA HIS A 71 9.32 -0.94 24.46
C HIS A 71 10.74 -0.37 24.68
N GLY A 72 10.86 0.91 25.02
CA GLY A 72 12.16 1.56 25.24
C GLY A 72 12.87 2.01 23.97
N ASP A 73 12.35 1.65 22.79
CA ASP A 73 12.86 2.09 21.51
C ASP A 73 12.03 3.23 20.92
N VAL A 74 12.71 4.08 20.15
CA VAL A 74 12.12 5.20 19.43
C VAL A 74 12.33 5.00 17.93
N ALA A 75 11.23 4.88 17.20
CA ALA A 75 11.22 4.78 15.76
C ALA A 75 10.86 6.12 15.11
N THR A 76 11.63 6.57 14.12
CA THR A 76 11.27 7.75 13.32
C THR A 76 10.54 7.30 12.07
N VAL A 77 9.35 7.87 11.85
CA VAL A 77 8.51 7.63 10.67
C VAL A 77 8.43 8.91 9.86
N ASN A 78 8.60 8.82 8.54
CA ASN A 78 8.29 9.89 7.60
C ASN A 78 7.21 9.41 6.64
N LEU A 79 6.01 9.96 6.76
CA LEU A 79 4.85 9.58 5.95
C LEU A 79 4.97 10.08 4.50
N GLN A 80 5.59 11.25 4.28
CA GLN A 80 5.80 11.81 2.93
C GLN A 80 6.79 10.96 2.12
N ARG A 81 7.91 10.55 2.75
CA ARG A 81 8.92 9.69 2.10
C ARG A 81 8.59 8.20 2.17
N ARG A 82 7.54 7.84 2.92
CA ARG A 82 7.16 6.45 3.22
C ARG A 82 8.31 5.63 3.82
N THR A 83 9.01 6.20 4.79
CA THR A 83 10.17 5.57 5.45
C THR A 83 9.93 5.39 6.93
N CYS A 84 10.42 4.29 7.51
CA CYS A 84 10.51 4.10 8.96
C CYS A 84 11.89 3.54 9.31
N THR A 85 12.42 3.87 10.49
CA THR A 85 13.70 3.33 10.99
C THR A 85 13.69 1.82 11.15
N CYS A 86 12.52 1.16 11.29
CA CYS A 86 12.42 -0.30 11.26
C CYS A 86 12.63 -0.92 9.87
N ARG A 87 12.79 -0.10 8.82
CA ARG A 87 13.02 -0.48 7.40
C ARG A 87 11.91 -1.28 6.71
N ILE A 88 10.93 -1.82 7.44
CA ILE A 88 9.77 -2.53 6.89
C ILE A 88 8.93 -1.60 5.99
N PHE A 89 8.67 -0.37 6.42
CA PHE A 89 7.84 0.58 5.65
C PHE A 89 8.50 1.01 4.33
N TYR A 90 9.82 0.94 4.25
CA TYR A 90 10.59 1.37 3.08
C TYR A 90 10.56 0.37 1.94
N LEU A 91 10.63 -0.93 2.25
CA LEU A 91 10.80 -1.99 1.24
C LEU A 91 9.49 -2.31 0.51
N ASP A 92 8.41 -2.54 1.24
CA ASP A 92 7.17 -3.03 0.62
C ASP A 92 6.16 -1.92 0.31
N LYS A 93 6.46 -0.68 0.73
CA LYS A 93 5.50 0.43 0.85
C LYS A 93 4.24 0.07 1.66
N ILE A 94 4.28 -1.04 2.40
CA ILE A 94 3.27 -1.50 3.36
C ILE A 94 3.54 -0.80 4.70
N PRO A 95 2.57 -0.11 5.32
CA PRO A 95 2.77 0.56 6.59
C PRO A 95 3.11 -0.45 7.69
N CYS A 96 4.31 -0.31 8.26
CA CYS A 96 4.68 -1.02 9.48
C CYS A 96 3.86 -0.52 10.69
N PRO A 97 3.89 -1.20 11.85
CA PRO A 97 3.16 -0.75 13.04
C PRO A 97 3.45 0.70 13.45
N HIS A 98 4.72 1.13 13.39
CA HIS A 98 5.08 2.52 13.65
C HIS A 98 4.41 3.49 12.67
N ALA A 99 4.43 3.14 11.37
CA ALA A 99 3.79 3.95 10.34
C ALA A 99 2.28 4.00 10.53
N MET A 100 1.65 2.90 10.89
CA MET A 100 0.21 2.85 11.19
C MET A 100 -0.15 3.75 12.39
N THR A 101 0.64 3.72 13.46
CA THR A 101 0.44 4.60 14.62
C THR A 101 0.61 6.08 14.25
N ALA A 102 1.62 6.41 13.44
CA ALA A 102 1.82 7.78 12.95
C ALA A 102 0.65 8.25 12.06
N ILE A 103 0.15 7.39 11.17
CA ILE A 103 -1.02 7.70 10.33
C ILE A 103 -2.26 7.94 11.18
N ARG A 104 -2.52 7.09 12.19
CA ARG A 104 -3.63 7.28 13.13
C ARG A 104 -3.51 8.57 13.94
N SER A 105 -2.29 8.96 14.30
CA SER A 105 -2.05 10.27 14.93
C SER A 105 -2.36 11.44 14.01
N GLN A 106 -2.19 11.29 12.69
CA GLN A 106 -2.43 12.35 11.71
C GLN A 106 -3.90 12.43 11.25
N HIS A 107 -4.61 11.30 11.16
CA HIS A 107 -5.94 11.21 10.54
C HIS A 107 -7.05 10.78 11.52
N GLY A 108 -6.70 10.54 12.78
CA GLY A 108 -7.61 10.06 13.81
C GLY A 108 -7.52 8.54 14.03
N ALA A 109 -7.89 8.11 15.23
CA ALA A 109 -7.77 6.71 15.67
C ALA A 109 -8.59 5.72 14.81
N ASP A 110 -9.59 6.21 14.09
CA ASP A 110 -10.48 5.41 13.24
C ASP A 110 -9.86 5.04 11.89
N PHE A 111 -8.73 5.66 11.52
CA PHE A 111 -8.06 5.38 10.25
C PHE A 111 -7.60 3.91 10.17
N GLY A 112 -8.09 3.20 9.15
CA GLY A 112 -7.83 1.77 8.94
C GLY A 112 -8.71 0.81 9.75
N ASN A 113 -9.70 1.30 10.51
CA ASN A 113 -10.71 0.46 11.16
C ASN A 113 -11.94 0.20 10.28
N LYS A 114 -12.23 1.09 9.32
CA LYS A 114 -13.24 0.86 8.29
C LYS A 114 -12.56 0.39 7.00
N ILE A 115 -12.87 -0.82 6.58
CA ILE A 115 -12.68 -1.28 5.20
C ILE A 115 -14.07 -1.11 4.59
N TYR A 116 -14.20 -0.25 3.57
CA TYR A 116 -15.47 0.01 2.89
C TYR A 116 -16.03 -1.29 2.28
#